data_AF-A0A7C2W693-F1
#
_entry.id   AF-A0A7C2W693-F1
#
_cell.length_a   1.000
_cell.length_b   1.000
_cell.length_c   1.000
_cell.angle_alpha   90.00
_cell.angle_beta   90.00
_cell.angle_gamma   90.00
#
_symmetry.space_group_name_H-M   'P 1'
#
loop_
_entity.id
_entity.type
_entity.pdbx_description
1 polymer ?
#
loop_
_entity_poly.entity_id
_entity_poly.type
_entity_poly.pdbx_seq_one_letter_code
_entity_poly.pdbx_strand_id
1 'polypeptide(L)'
;LHGRQYDRGCLNCHSFRSNDPNRMLLGVRSMQHGNITLLADSGRVRAIGAPFGDTAWHPSGKLAAFSRYDVRMFFHTAATEVRDVIEMDSLLGYYRVEDHRLATVAPGADKERLETMPVWSPDGRYLYFISAPKLWTDDKTVPPERFQEIRYDLVRAAYDVDSDAWGPVEMVLSAEQTGQSILSPRFTPDGRFIVVTMCDYSCFPIYRPESDLYRVDAATGHYERLSCNSERTDSWHSISSNGRWIIFSSKRDDGVFTRLYIARLDENGKTSKPFIMPQKDPGYYDGYLKVYNLPEFITGPVTTPHKALVRAVRGGERLKVDALTAATPKADSSPEFWRPRDP
;
A
#
# COMPACT_ATOMS: atom_id res chain seq x y z
N LEU A 1 15.84 -0.40 -10.08
CA LEU A 1 15.72 -1.79 -10.62
C LEU A 1 14.62 -1.77 -11.69
N HIS A 2 14.72 -2.53 -12.78
CA HIS A 2 13.75 -2.47 -13.88
C HIS A 2 13.34 -3.87 -14.36
N GLY A 3 12.04 -4.08 -14.65
CA GLY A 3 11.45 -5.38 -15.08
C GLY A 3 12.23 -6.15 -16.12
N ARG A 4 12.72 -5.45 -17.15
CA ARG A 4 13.56 -6.03 -18.21
C ARG A 4 14.81 -6.78 -17.71
N GLN A 5 15.24 -6.54 -16.47
CA GLN A 5 16.41 -7.18 -15.87
C GLN A 5 16.09 -8.52 -15.21
N TYR A 6 14.84 -8.94 -15.13
CA TYR A 6 14.42 -10.23 -14.56
C TYR A 6 13.12 -10.68 -15.23
N ASP A 7 13.16 -10.78 -16.56
CA ASP A 7 12.08 -11.33 -17.40
C ASP A 7 10.77 -10.52 -17.36
N ARG A 8 10.89 -9.21 -17.53
CA ARG A 8 9.74 -8.26 -17.57
C ARG A 8 8.83 -8.34 -16.34
N GLY A 9 9.34 -8.84 -15.21
CA GLY A 9 8.59 -8.93 -13.97
C GLY A 9 8.21 -7.58 -13.37
N CYS A 10 7.20 -7.58 -12.51
CA CYS A 10 6.73 -6.41 -11.78
C CYS A 10 7.62 -6.14 -10.55
N LEU A 11 7.81 -4.85 -10.25
CA LEU A 11 8.29 -4.36 -8.95
C LEU A 11 7.20 -3.51 -8.34
N ASN A 12 6.81 -3.85 -7.13
CA ASN A 12 5.76 -3.18 -6.40
C ASN A 12 5.98 -3.27 -4.90
N CYS A 13 5.05 -2.72 -4.12
CA CYS A 13 4.97 -2.93 -2.67
C CYS A 13 6.31 -2.66 -1.96
N HIS A 14 6.90 -1.50 -2.25
CA HIS A 14 8.14 -1.09 -1.61
C HIS A 14 7.84 -0.39 -0.28
N SER A 15 8.69 -0.60 0.72
CA SER A 15 8.56 0.09 2.01
C SER A 15 9.92 0.32 2.64
N PHE A 16 10.08 1.41 3.37
CA PHE A 16 11.29 1.79 4.07
C PHE A 16 11.04 1.83 5.57
N ARG A 17 11.94 1.24 6.37
CA ARG A 17 11.84 1.35 7.82
C ARG A 17 12.15 2.79 8.22
N SER A 18 11.16 3.53 8.75
CA SER A 18 11.36 4.90 9.26
C SER A 18 12.07 5.82 8.25
N ASN A 19 11.70 5.73 6.97
CA ASN A 19 12.29 6.50 5.87
C ASN A 19 13.81 6.26 5.65
N ASP A 20 14.39 5.18 6.20
CA ASP A 20 15.80 4.82 6.05
C ASP A 20 16.05 4.13 4.69
N PRO A 21 16.85 4.71 3.78
CA PRO A 21 17.15 4.11 2.48
C PRO A 21 17.98 2.83 2.55
N ASN A 22 18.59 2.52 3.69
CA ASN A 22 19.40 1.33 3.88
C ASN A 22 18.59 0.11 4.31
N ARG A 23 17.33 0.29 4.70
CA ARG A 23 16.47 -0.79 5.18
C ARG A 23 15.10 -0.76 4.51
N MET A 24 14.95 -1.57 3.47
CA MET A 24 13.76 -1.60 2.64
C MET A 24 13.29 -3.02 2.31
N LEU A 25 11.98 -3.15 2.11
CA LEU A 25 11.36 -4.30 1.47
C LEU A 25 10.91 -3.90 0.06
N LEU A 26 10.97 -4.84 -0.88
CA LEU A 26 10.58 -4.62 -2.26
C LEU A 26 9.95 -5.89 -2.84
N GLY A 27 8.67 -5.83 -3.19
CA GLY A 27 7.95 -6.92 -3.83
C GLY A 27 8.39 -7.13 -5.28
N VAL A 28 8.55 -8.39 -5.66
CA VAL A 28 8.88 -8.82 -7.02
C VAL A 28 7.87 -9.88 -7.44
N ARG A 29 7.22 -9.68 -8.58
CA ARG A 29 6.37 -10.69 -9.23
C ARG A 29 6.94 -11.03 -10.58
N SER A 30 7.31 -12.30 -10.78
CA SER A 30 7.95 -12.77 -12.02
C SER A 30 7.48 -14.18 -12.35
N MET A 31 7.13 -14.41 -13.61
CA MET A 31 6.77 -15.75 -14.09
C MET A 31 7.95 -16.72 -13.94
N GLN A 32 9.17 -16.28 -14.24
CA GLN A 32 10.37 -17.11 -14.18
C GLN A 32 10.94 -17.24 -12.76
N HIS A 33 10.89 -16.17 -11.96
CA HIS A 33 11.58 -16.11 -10.67
C HIS A 33 10.65 -16.21 -9.44
N GLY A 34 9.36 -16.39 -9.68
CA GLY A 34 8.31 -16.47 -8.66
C GLY A 34 7.89 -15.12 -8.10
N ASN A 35 7.01 -15.18 -7.11
CA ASN A 35 6.54 -14.02 -6.34
C ASN A 35 7.27 -14.00 -4.99
N ILE A 36 8.13 -13.00 -4.79
CA ILE A 36 9.04 -12.91 -3.65
C ILE A 36 9.08 -11.50 -3.10
N THR A 37 9.62 -11.35 -1.91
CA THR A 37 9.95 -10.04 -1.33
C THR A 37 11.46 -9.95 -1.14
N LEU A 38 12.08 -8.88 -1.63
CA LEU A 38 13.48 -8.59 -1.35
C LEU A 38 13.58 -7.81 -0.04
N LEU A 39 14.37 -8.29 0.91
CA LEU A 39 14.82 -7.54 2.07
C LEU A 39 16.21 -7.00 1.78
N ALA A 40 16.33 -5.69 1.63
CA ALA A 40 17.61 -5.00 1.59
C ALA A 40 17.89 -4.38 2.97
N ASP A 41 19.02 -4.74 3.55
CA ASP A 41 19.48 -4.25 4.85
C ASP A 41 20.98 -3.96 4.77
N SER A 42 21.34 -2.67 4.88
CA SER A 42 22.72 -2.20 4.92
C SER A 42 23.57 -2.75 3.76
N GLY A 43 23.00 -2.72 2.55
CA GLY A 43 23.64 -3.18 1.30
C GLY A 43 23.58 -4.70 1.06
N ARG A 44 23.18 -5.51 2.05
CA ARG A 44 22.91 -6.94 1.87
C ARG A 44 21.48 -7.12 1.38
N VAL A 45 21.28 -8.00 0.39
CA VAL A 45 19.95 -8.30 -0.15
C VAL A 45 19.66 -9.78 0.04
N ARG A 46 18.51 -10.09 0.64
CA ARG A 46 17.97 -11.44 0.77
C ARG A 46 16.62 -11.51 0.08
N ALA A 47 16.32 -12.64 -0.55
CA ALA A 47 15.00 -12.90 -1.11
C ALA A 47 14.20 -13.76 -0.11
N ILE A 48 13.04 -13.27 0.29
CA ILE A 48 12.06 -13.98 1.11
C ILE A 48 11.13 -14.73 0.16
N GLY A 49 10.94 -16.03 0.39
CA GLY A 49 10.09 -16.90 -0.44
C GLY A 49 8.59 -16.67 -0.31
N ALA A 50 8.16 -15.45 0.00
CA ALA A 50 6.77 -15.06 0.15
C ALA A 50 6.55 -13.63 -0.40
N PRO A 51 5.43 -13.37 -1.10
CA PRO A 51 5.09 -12.04 -1.57
C PRO A 51 4.42 -11.22 -0.47
N PHE A 52 4.91 -10.00 -0.26
CA PHE A 52 4.27 -9.02 0.62
C PHE A 52 3.55 -7.97 -0.25
N GLY A 53 2.33 -7.63 0.14
CA GLY A 53 1.59 -6.48 -0.38
C GLY A 53 2.00 -5.19 0.34
N ASP A 54 1.04 -4.29 0.55
CA ASP A 54 1.23 -3.08 1.36
C ASP A 54 1.88 -3.45 2.70
N THR A 55 3.03 -2.84 2.99
CA THR A 55 3.90 -3.26 4.08
C THR A 55 4.21 -2.10 5.02
N ALA A 56 4.10 -2.34 6.32
CA ALA A 56 4.43 -1.40 7.38
C ALA A 56 5.45 -2.00 8.35
N TRP A 57 6.59 -1.34 8.44
CA TRP A 57 7.61 -1.64 9.43
C TRP A 57 7.17 -1.19 10.82
N HIS A 58 7.29 -2.09 11.80
CA HIS A 58 7.15 -1.68 13.21
C HIS A 58 8.32 -0.75 13.57
N PRO A 59 8.12 0.33 14.36
CA PRO A 59 9.18 1.30 14.70
C PRO A 59 10.46 0.66 15.29
N SER A 60 10.30 -0.40 16.09
CA SER A 60 11.45 -1.18 16.61
C SER A 60 12.34 -1.78 15.51
N GLY A 61 11.80 -2.00 14.31
CA GLY A 61 12.47 -2.70 13.21
C GLY A 61 12.59 -4.20 13.40
N LYS A 62 12.00 -4.76 14.46
CA LYS A 62 12.02 -6.21 14.72
C LYS A 62 11.08 -6.98 13.76
N LEU A 63 10.04 -6.34 13.25
CA LEU A 63 9.08 -6.93 12.32
C LEU A 63 8.51 -5.93 11.32
N ALA A 64 7.88 -6.48 10.26
CA ALA A 64 7.06 -5.73 9.32
C ALA A 64 5.71 -6.46 9.11
N ALA A 65 4.61 -5.75 9.30
CA ALA A 65 3.27 -6.22 8.94
C ALA A 65 3.04 -5.98 7.44
N PHE A 66 2.27 -6.85 6.79
CA PHE A 66 1.99 -6.74 5.36
C PHE A 66 0.62 -7.30 5.01
N SER A 67 0.02 -6.74 3.97
CA SER A 67 -1.17 -7.32 3.35
C SER A 67 -0.83 -8.53 2.49
N ARG A 68 -1.69 -9.53 2.52
CA ARG A 68 -1.78 -10.59 1.52
C ARG A 68 -3.20 -10.59 0.97
N TYR A 69 -3.34 -10.33 -0.31
CA TYR A 69 -4.65 -10.20 -0.95
C TYR A 69 -4.69 -10.87 -2.32
N ASP A 70 -5.88 -11.32 -2.70
CA ASP A 70 -6.24 -11.61 -4.08
C ASP A 70 -6.92 -10.38 -4.67
N VAL A 71 -6.25 -9.76 -5.64
CA VAL A 71 -6.70 -8.52 -6.27
C VAL A 71 -6.93 -8.76 -7.74
N ARG A 72 -8.14 -8.43 -8.22
CA ARG A 72 -8.57 -8.64 -9.60
C ARG A 72 -8.89 -7.31 -10.26
N MET A 73 -8.34 -7.10 -11.44
CA MET A 73 -8.70 -5.97 -12.30
C MET A 73 -9.88 -6.38 -13.19
N PHE A 74 -10.81 -5.46 -13.39
CA PHE A 74 -11.90 -5.59 -14.36
C PHE A 74 -12.10 -4.26 -15.09
N PHE A 75 -12.97 -4.28 -16.10
CA PHE A 75 -13.17 -3.13 -16.98
C PHE A 75 -14.66 -2.80 -17.11
N HIS A 76 -14.99 -1.52 -16.97
CA HIS A 76 -16.31 -0.98 -17.22
C HIS A 76 -16.50 -0.72 -18.70
N THR A 77 -17.62 -1.16 -19.28
CA THR A 77 -17.92 -0.96 -20.71
C THR A 77 -18.29 0.49 -21.05
N ALA A 78 -18.83 1.25 -20.08
CA ALA A 78 -19.29 2.62 -20.28
C ALA A 78 -19.10 3.48 -19.01
N ALA A 79 -17.84 3.74 -18.65
CA ALA A 79 -17.46 4.65 -17.56
C ALA A 79 -16.32 5.59 -17.98
N THR A 80 -16.20 6.73 -17.30
CA THR A 80 -15.11 7.71 -17.52
C THR A 80 -13.74 7.13 -17.14
N GLU A 81 -13.66 6.36 -16.05
CA GLU A 81 -12.54 5.47 -15.78
C GLU A 81 -12.94 4.04 -16.11
N VAL A 82 -12.25 3.47 -17.10
CA VAL A 82 -12.55 2.15 -17.65
C VAL A 82 -11.98 1.04 -16.78
N ARG A 83 -10.89 1.29 -16.05
CA ARG A 83 -10.25 0.28 -15.19
C ARG A 83 -10.79 0.36 -13.79
N ASP A 84 -10.95 -0.80 -13.18
CA ASP A 84 -11.26 -0.88 -11.78
C ASP A 84 -10.62 -2.13 -11.18
N VAL A 85 -10.53 -2.15 -9.86
CA VAL A 85 -9.83 -3.19 -9.12
C VAL A 85 -10.60 -3.50 -7.85
N ILE A 86 -10.79 -4.79 -7.62
CA ILE A 86 -11.45 -5.32 -6.44
C ILE A 86 -10.51 -6.29 -5.71
N GLU A 87 -10.48 -6.19 -4.39
CA GLU A 87 -9.88 -7.18 -3.51
C GLU A 87 -10.94 -8.26 -3.27
N MET A 88 -10.67 -9.50 -3.67
CA MET A 88 -11.60 -10.65 -3.57
C MET A 88 -11.47 -11.38 -2.23
N ASP A 89 -10.27 -11.36 -1.65
CA ASP A 89 -9.94 -11.98 -0.38
C ASP A 89 -8.66 -11.35 0.17
N SER A 90 -8.54 -11.22 1.49
CA SER A 90 -7.33 -10.68 2.10
C SER A 90 -7.14 -11.09 3.55
N LEU A 91 -5.91 -10.93 4.00
CA LEU A 91 -5.51 -10.99 5.39
C LEU A 91 -4.23 -10.20 5.61
N LEU A 92 -3.92 -9.94 6.87
CA LEU A 92 -2.67 -9.36 7.33
C LEU A 92 -1.74 -10.44 7.88
N GLY A 93 -0.50 -10.42 7.41
CA GLY A 93 0.62 -11.18 7.96
C GLY A 93 1.66 -10.26 8.58
N TYR A 94 2.59 -10.81 9.35
CA TYR A 94 3.80 -10.10 9.75
C TYR A 94 5.03 -11.00 9.64
N TYR A 95 6.14 -10.37 9.30
CA TYR A 95 7.45 -10.99 9.15
C TYR A 95 8.36 -10.52 10.27
N ARG A 96 8.87 -11.46 11.06
CA ARG A 96 9.89 -11.21 12.08
C ARG A 96 11.28 -11.32 11.46
N VAL A 97 12.09 -10.28 11.66
CA VAL A 97 13.35 -10.12 10.94
C VAL A 97 14.44 -11.03 11.49
N GLU A 98 14.54 -11.17 12.81
CA GLU A 98 15.65 -11.86 13.46
C GLU A 98 15.64 -13.37 13.22
N ASP A 99 14.47 -13.99 13.31
CA ASP A 99 14.25 -15.43 13.15
C ASP A 99 13.69 -15.80 11.77
N HIS A 100 13.49 -14.82 10.88
CA HIS A 100 12.97 -15.01 9.53
C HIS A 100 11.61 -15.73 9.49
N ARG A 101 10.75 -15.46 10.48
CA ARG A 101 9.47 -16.15 10.62
C ARG A 101 8.31 -15.32 10.06
N LEU A 102 7.35 -16.01 9.44
CA LEU A 102 6.04 -15.44 9.10
C LEU A 102 4.99 -15.87 10.13
N ALA A 103 4.08 -14.96 10.42
CA ALA A 103 2.93 -15.21 11.27
C ALA A 103 1.73 -14.39 10.79
N THR A 104 0.53 -14.82 11.18
CA THR A 104 -0.72 -14.12 10.88
C THR A 104 -0.96 -13.03 11.93
N VAL A 105 -1.36 -11.84 11.50
CA VAL A 105 -1.91 -10.84 12.41
C VAL A 105 -3.30 -11.31 12.80
N ALA A 106 -3.45 -11.96 13.96
CA ALA A 106 -4.70 -12.55 14.41
C ALA A 106 -5.94 -11.63 14.31
N PRO A 107 -5.87 -10.33 14.69
CA PRO A 107 -7.01 -9.42 14.55
C PRO A 107 -7.27 -8.92 13.11
N GLY A 108 -6.44 -9.27 12.13
CA GLY A 108 -6.57 -8.85 10.74
C GLY A 108 -6.60 -10.04 9.79
N ALA A 109 -7.28 -11.11 10.17
CA ALA A 109 -7.39 -12.33 9.37
C ALA A 109 -8.77 -13.00 9.55
N ASP A 110 -9.82 -12.19 9.70
CA ASP A 110 -11.20 -12.67 9.75
C ASP A 110 -11.66 -13.03 8.34
N LYS A 111 -12.13 -14.27 8.16
CA LYS A 111 -12.54 -14.78 6.84
C LYS A 111 -13.78 -14.10 6.27
N GLU A 112 -14.58 -13.48 7.14
CA GLU A 112 -15.77 -12.73 6.75
C GLU A 112 -15.46 -11.25 6.45
N ARG A 113 -14.18 -10.88 6.50
CA ARG A 113 -13.71 -9.51 6.27
C ARG A 113 -12.58 -9.49 5.26
N LEU A 114 -12.30 -8.28 4.78
CA LEU A 114 -11.15 -7.97 3.96
C LEU A 114 -10.27 -7.00 4.74
N GLU A 115 -9.10 -7.44 5.20
CA GLU A 115 -8.15 -6.63 5.95
C GLU A 115 -6.86 -6.36 5.17
N THR A 116 -6.51 -5.08 5.05
CA THR A 116 -5.38 -4.66 4.22
C THR A 116 -4.82 -3.30 4.66
N MET A 117 -3.81 -2.79 3.93
CA MET A 117 -3.10 -1.52 4.13
C MET A 117 -2.70 -1.25 5.59
N PRO A 118 -1.87 -2.12 6.19
CA PRO A 118 -1.40 -1.93 7.56
C PRO A 118 -0.53 -0.67 7.70
N VAL A 119 -0.59 -0.01 8.86
CA VAL A 119 0.34 1.05 9.28
C VAL A 119 0.50 1.02 10.80
N TRP A 120 1.74 1.08 11.28
CA TRP A 120 2.01 1.16 12.72
C TRP A 120 1.84 2.60 13.23
N SER A 121 1.30 2.74 14.44
CA SER A 121 1.44 3.99 15.19
C SER A 121 2.93 4.30 15.39
N PRO A 122 3.34 5.58 15.46
CA PRO A 122 4.76 5.93 15.61
C PRO A 122 5.40 5.39 16.89
N ASP A 123 4.61 5.16 17.94
CA ASP A 123 5.04 4.54 19.20
C ASP A 123 5.09 3.00 19.14
N GLY A 124 4.61 2.37 18.06
CA GLY A 124 4.60 0.94 17.84
C GLY A 124 3.54 0.16 18.63
N ARG A 125 2.72 0.82 19.46
CA ARG A 125 1.77 0.12 20.34
C ARG A 125 0.53 -0.40 19.62
N TYR A 126 0.20 0.16 18.46
CA TYR A 126 -0.98 -0.20 17.69
C TYR A 126 -0.64 -0.41 16.22
N LEU A 127 -1.20 -1.47 15.65
CA LEU A 127 -1.31 -1.63 14.21
C LEU A 127 -2.67 -1.08 13.77
N TYR A 128 -2.67 -0.03 12.96
CA TYR A 128 -3.85 0.45 12.25
C TYR A 128 -3.92 -0.26 10.91
N PHE A 129 -5.13 -0.54 10.44
CA PHE A 129 -5.37 -1.15 9.15
C PHE A 129 -6.80 -0.85 8.71
N ILE A 130 -7.10 -1.12 7.45
CA ILE A 130 -8.45 -0.93 6.93
C ILE A 130 -9.17 -2.27 6.86
N SER A 131 -10.48 -2.27 7.10
CA SER A 131 -11.26 -3.50 7.15
C SER A 131 -12.68 -3.30 6.64
N ALA A 132 -13.17 -4.21 5.80
CA ALA A 132 -14.56 -4.19 5.31
C ALA A 132 -15.21 -5.57 5.44
N PRO A 133 -16.54 -5.67 5.65
CA PRO A 133 -17.25 -6.93 5.48
C PRO A 133 -17.10 -7.47 4.06
N LYS A 134 -16.79 -8.76 3.91
CA LYS A 134 -16.77 -9.42 2.62
C LYS A 134 -18.21 -9.70 2.17
N LEU A 135 -18.61 -9.14 1.03
CA LEU A 135 -20.02 -9.17 0.58
C LEU A 135 -20.33 -10.28 -0.44
N TRP A 136 -19.38 -11.17 -0.68
CA TRP A 136 -19.50 -12.24 -1.66
C TRP A 136 -18.96 -13.55 -1.10
N THR A 137 -19.62 -14.64 -1.50
CA THR A 137 -19.22 -16.02 -1.20
C THR A 137 -18.61 -16.72 -2.40
N ASP A 138 -18.86 -16.21 -3.61
CA ASP A 138 -18.23 -16.69 -4.85
C ASP A 138 -16.91 -15.95 -5.09
N ASP A 139 -15.83 -16.70 -5.23
CA ASP A 139 -14.48 -16.20 -5.48
C ASP A 139 -14.10 -16.20 -6.98
N LYS A 140 -15.02 -16.61 -7.87
CA LYS A 140 -14.76 -16.74 -9.31
C LYS A 140 -15.33 -15.59 -10.13
N THR A 141 -16.50 -15.07 -9.77
CA THR A 141 -17.14 -13.99 -10.54
C THR A 141 -16.42 -12.67 -10.29
N VAL A 142 -15.96 -12.02 -11.36
CA VAL A 142 -15.25 -10.74 -11.30
C VAL A 142 -15.90 -9.74 -12.28
N PRO A 143 -16.41 -8.59 -11.80
CA PRO A 143 -16.56 -8.23 -10.38
C PRO A 143 -17.72 -9.01 -9.72
N PRO A 144 -17.66 -9.25 -8.39
CA PRO A 144 -18.82 -9.74 -7.63
C PRO A 144 -20.01 -8.78 -7.76
N GLU A 145 -21.25 -9.27 -7.70
CA GLU A 145 -22.46 -8.44 -7.90
C GLU A 145 -22.49 -7.18 -7.01
N ARG A 146 -22.06 -7.32 -5.74
CA ARG A 146 -22.11 -6.26 -4.72
C ARG A 146 -20.81 -5.47 -4.56
N PHE A 147 -19.90 -5.52 -5.54
CA PHE A 147 -18.58 -4.91 -5.42
C PHE A 147 -18.61 -3.39 -5.15
N GLN A 148 -19.65 -2.68 -5.60
CA GLN A 148 -19.80 -1.23 -5.42
C GLN A 148 -20.29 -0.84 -4.02
N GLU A 149 -20.74 -1.82 -3.22
CA GLU A 149 -21.22 -1.58 -1.86
C GLU A 149 -20.09 -1.63 -0.83
N ILE A 150 -18.90 -2.11 -1.21
CA ILE A 150 -17.83 -2.34 -0.24
C ILE A 150 -17.16 -1.03 0.16
N ARG A 151 -17.14 -0.76 1.46
CA ARG A 151 -16.46 0.39 2.05
C ARG A 151 -15.67 -0.06 3.27
N TYR A 152 -14.43 0.41 3.35
CA TYR A 152 -13.50 0.04 4.39
C TYR A 152 -13.56 1.02 5.56
N ASP A 153 -13.66 0.47 6.77
CA ASP A 153 -13.44 1.18 8.02
C ASP A 153 -11.94 1.35 8.28
N LEU A 154 -11.57 2.38 9.04
CA LEU A 154 -10.26 2.45 9.70
C LEU A 154 -10.38 1.85 11.10
N VAL A 155 -9.60 0.81 11.35
CA VAL A 155 -9.57 0.09 12.63
C VAL A 155 -8.13 -0.02 13.15
N ARG A 156 -7.97 -0.45 14.40
CA ARG A 156 -6.66 -0.74 14.98
C ARG A 156 -6.70 -1.93 15.92
N ALA A 157 -5.55 -2.53 16.19
CA ALA A 157 -5.37 -3.50 17.26
C ALA A 157 -4.07 -3.21 18.01
N ALA A 158 -4.08 -3.38 19.33
CA ALA A 158 -2.86 -3.28 20.13
C ALA A 158 -1.91 -4.45 19.83
N TYR A 159 -0.61 -4.23 19.93
CA TYR A 159 0.40 -5.26 19.80
C TYR A 159 1.52 -5.05 20.81
N ASP A 160 1.90 -6.13 21.50
CA ASP A 160 3.06 -6.18 22.35
C ASP A 160 4.17 -6.96 21.66
N VAL A 161 5.25 -6.26 21.29
CA VAL A 161 6.36 -6.81 20.50
C VAL A 161 7.23 -7.80 21.27
N ASP A 162 7.26 -7.72 22.60
CA ASP A 162 8.14 -8.54 23.42
C ASP A 162 7.47 -9.87 23.81
N SER A 163 6.15 -9.87 24.00
CA SER A 163 5.33 -11.07 24.25
C SER A 163 4.68 -11.66 22.99
N ASP A 164 4.77 -10.98 21.84
CA ASP A 164 4.15 -11.36 20.56
C ASP A 164 2.61 -11.51 20.68
N ALA A 165 1.98 -10.59 21.42
CA ALA A 165 0.57 -10.66 21.77
C ALA A 165 -0.27 -9.57 21.09
N TRP A 166 -1.45 -9.95 20.60
CA TRP A 166 -2.41 -9.05 19.94
C TRP A 166 -3.60 -8.73 20.86
N GLY A 167 -4.06 -7.48 20.83
CA GLY A 167 -5.33 -7.06 21.41
C GLY A 167 -6.52 -7.25 20.45
N PRO A 168 -7.74 -6.95 20.91
CA PRO A 168 -8.93 -6.95 20.05
C PRO A 168 -8.89 -5.83 19.02
N VAL A 169 -9.72 -5.95 17.98
CA VAL A 169 -9.95 -4.89 16.99
C VAL A 169 -10.79 -3.77 17.62
N GLU A 170 -10.33 -2.54 17.45
CA GLU A 170 -10.99 -1.30 17.87
C GLU A 170 -11.32 -0.43 16.65
N MET A 171 -12.55 0.08 16.59
CA MET A 171 -12.95 1.04 15.56
C MET A 171 -12.30 2.40 15.80
N VAL A 172 -11.74 3.00 14.75
CA VAL A 172 -11.16 4.37 14.79
C VAL A 172 -12.05 5.35 14.04
N LEU A 173 -12.44 5.00 12.82
CA LEU A 173 -13.35 5.78 11.99
C LEU A 173 -14.10 4.83 11.06
N SER A 174 -15.44 4.84 11.11
CA SER A 174 -16.24 3.95 10.29
C SER A 174 -16.62 4.56 8.94
N ALA A 175 -16.67 3.72 7.91
CA ALA A 175 -17.20 4.05 6.60
C ALA A 175 -18.69 4.44 6.62
N GLU A 176 -19.46 3.95 7.60
CA GLU A 176 -20.85 4.36 7.81
C GLU A 176 -20.92 5.85 8.19
N GLN A 177 -20.04 6.28 9.10
CA GLN A 177 -19.98 7.66 9.56
C GLN A 177 -19.54 8.62 8.45
N THR A 178 -18.56 8.23 7.63
CA THR A 178 -18.04 9.09 6.55
C THR A 178 -18.90 9.02 5.28
N GLY A 179 -19.68 7.96 5.10
CA GLY A 179 -20.35 7.63 3.84
C GLY A 179 -19.38 7.20 2.73
N GLN A 180 -18.11 6.94 3.06
CA GLN A 180 -17.02 6.69 2.11
C GLN A 180 -16.11 5.55 2.61
N SER A 181 -15.48 4.85 1.68
CA SER A 181 -14.40 3.90 1.96
C SER A 181 -13.14 4.64 2.41
N ILE A 182 -12.51 4.23 3.52
CA ILE A 182 -11.33 4.87 4.12
C ILE A 182 -10.09 4.04 3.83
N LEU A 183 -9.07 4.64 3.21
CA LEU A 183 -7.96 3.92 2.58
C LEU A 183 -6.58 4.53 2.90
N SER A 184 -5.53 3.72 2.71
CA SER A 184 -4.12 4.14 2.72
C SER A 184 -3.71 4.99 3.95
N PRO A 185 -3.98 4.54 5.18
CA PRO A 185 -3.64 5.33 6.37
C PRO A 185 -2.13 5.55 6.50
N ARG A 186 -1.71 6.80 6.76
CA ARG A 186 -0.31 7.19 7.01
C ARG A 186 -0.23 8.20 8.15
N PHE A 187 0.57 7.89 9.15
CA PHE A 187 0.77 8.77 10.31
C PHE A 187 1.64 9.98 9.99
N THR A 188 1.31 11.12 10.60
CA THR A 188 2.31 12.17 10.85
C THR A 188 3.37 11.64 11.83
N PRO A 189 4.64 12.09 11.73
CA PRO A 189 5.71 11.56 12.60
C PRO A 189 5.47 11.75 14.10
N ASP A 190 4.70 12.76 14.49
CA ASP A 190 4.30 13.02 15.89
C ASP A 190 3.13 12.15 16.37
N GLY A 191 2.53 11.34 15.50
CA GLY A 191 1.44 10.43 15.81
C GLY A 191 0.08 11.10 16.04
N ARG A 192 -0.03 12.42 15.90
CA ARG A 192 -1.27 13.16 16.19
C ARG A 192 -2.32 12.97 15.10
N PHE A 193 -1.90 12.89 13.85
CA PHE A 193 -2.81 12.79 12.71
C PHE A 193 -2.49 11.57 11.84
N ILE A 194 -3.52 11.05 11.20
CA ILE A 194 -3.45 10.06 10.14
C ILE A 194 -3.98 10.73 8.88
N VAL A 195 -3.19 10.75 7.82
CA VAL A 195 -3.71 11.11 6.50
C VAL A 195 -4.24 9.83 5.85
N VAL A 196 -5.47 9.90 5.34
CA VAL A 196 -6.15 8.81 4.62
C VAL A 196 -6.62 9.32 3.26
N THR A 197 -6.91 8.40 2.36
CA THR A 197 -7.70 8.69 1.15
C THR A 197 -9.13 8.20 1.39
N MET A 198 -10.14 8.97 1.00
CA MET A 198 -11.53 8.51 1.01
C MET A 198 -12.12 8.53 -0.40
N CYS A 199 -12.89 7.49 -0.75
CA CYS A 199 -13.61 7.36 -2.01
C CYS A 199 -14.95 6.66 -1.79
N ASP A 200 -15.79 6.56 -2.82
CA ASP A 200 -17.15 6.03 -2.71
C ASP A 200 -17.22 4.51 -2.41
N TYR A 201 -16.28 3.70 -2.91
CA TYR A 201 -16.16 2.27 -2.60
C TYR A 201 -14.76 1.69 -2.94
N SER A 202 -14.56 0.41 -2.62
CA SER A 202 -13.34 -0.38 -2.88
C SER A 202 -12.09 0.15 -2.15
N CYS A 203 -10.92 -0.41 -2.48
CA CYS A 203 -9.61 -0.08 -1.91
C CYS A 203 -8.58 0.44 -2.92
N PHE A 204 -9.01 0.84 -4.13
CA PHE A 204 -8.13 1.35 -5.20
C PHE A 204 -8.52 2.78 -5.63
N PRO A 205 -8.13 3.81 -4.86
CA PRO A 205 -8.64 5.18 -5.02
C PRO A 205 -8.27 5.82 -6.36
N ILE A 206 -7.18 5.38 -7.00
CA ILE A 206 -6.74 5.97 -8.26
C ILE A 206 -7.74 5.81 -9.42
N TYR A 207 -8.61 4.81 -9.33
CA TYR A 207 -9.66 4.55 -10.31
C TYR A 207 -10.98 5.23 -9.95
N ARG A 208 -11.03 5.94 -8.82
CA ARG A 208 -12.19 6.69 -8.35
C ARG A 208 -11.93 8.18 -8.56
N PRO A 209 -12.57 8.84 -9.54
CA PRO A 209 -12.31 10.23 -9.88
C PRO A 209 -12.48 11.21 -8.71
N GLU A 210 -13.34 10.88 -7.75
CA GLU A 210 -13.67 11.67 -6.56
C GLU A 210 -12.85 11.28 -5.31
N SER A 211 -11.72 10.58 -5.48
CA SER A 211 -10.85 10.27 -4.34
C SER A 211 -10.14 11.51 -3.83
N ASP A 212 -10.25 11.71 -2.52
CA ASP A 212 -9.71 12.87 -1.83
C ASP A 212 -8.88 12.47 -0.61
N LEU A 213 -7.88 13.28 -0.28
CA LEU A 213 -7.10 13.15 0.94
C LEU A 213 -7.79 13.83 2.13
N TYR A 214 -7.79 13.16 3.28
CA TYR A 214 -8.34 13.66 4.54
C TYR A 214 -7.30 13.54 5.64
N ARG A 215 -7.33 14.45 6.59
CA ARG A 215 -6.69 14.26 7.90
C ARG A 215 -7.69 13.67 8.87
N VAL A 216 -7.23 12.75 9.71
CA VAL A 216 -7.97 12.15 10.83
C VAL A 216 -7.16 12.38 12.09
N ASP A 217 -7.77 12.92 13.13
CA ASP A 217 -7.16 13.01 14.46
C ASP A 217 -7.10 11.60 15.08
N ALA A 218 -5.89 11.13 15.41
CA ALA A 218 -5.69 9.74 15.84
C ALA A 218 -6.31 9.41 17.21
N ALA A 219 -6.56 10.43 18.03
CA ALA A 219 -7.13 10.26 19.37
C ALA A 219 -8.66 10.26 19.34
N THR A 220 -9.26 11.07 18.47
CA THR A 220 -10.71 11.33 18.47
C THR A 220 -11.45 10.75 17.27
N GLY A 221 -10.74 10.37 16.20
CA GLY A 221 -11.34 9.97 14.92
C GLY A 221 -11.95 11.13 14.12
N HIS A 222 -11.87 12.38 14.61
CA HIS A 222 -12.37 13.54 13.89
C HIS A 222 -11.62 13.72 12.57
N TYR A 223 -12.33 13.90 11.46
CA TYR A 223 -11.74 14.00 10.13
C TYR A 223 -12.08 15.31 9.40
N GLU A 224 -11.17 15.77 8.55
CA GLU A 224 -11.35 16.97 7.73
C GLU A 224 -10.69 16.76 6.36
N ARG A 225 -11.39 17.17 5.29
CA ARG A 225 -10.85 17.13 3.91
C ARG A 225 -9.67 18.08 3.78
N LEU A 226 -8.58 17.61 3.17
CA LEU A 226 -7.40 18.45 2.94
C LEU A 226 -7.63 19.45 1.81
N SER A 227 -7.03 20.63 1.95
CA SER A 227 -7.11 21.73 0.98
C SER A 227 -6.26 21.51 -0.27
N CYS A 228 -5.32 20.55 -0.26
CA CYS A 228 -4.46 20.26 -1.39
C CYS A 228 -5.13 19.45 -2.51
N ASN A 229 -6.31 18.90 -2.22
CA ASN A 229 -7.09 18.15 -3.20
C ASN A 229 -7.52 19.03 -4.38
N SER A 230 -7.80 18.37 -5.49
CA SER A 230 -8.26 18.92 -6.75
C SER A 230 -9.71 18.48 -7.03
N GLU A 231 -10.19 18.69 -8.25
CA GLU A 231 -11.47 18.14 -8.74
C GLU A 231 -11.31 16.73 -9.35
N ARG A 232 -10.10 16.16 -9.26
CA ARG A 232 -9.74 14.83 -9.76
C ARG A 232 -9.12 14.01 -8.63
N THR A 233 -8.92 12.73 -8.90
CA THR A 233 -8.34 11.79 -7.92
C THR A 233 -7.00 12.29 -7.38
N ASP A 234 -6.94 12.43 -6.07
CA ASP A 234 -5.75 12.66 -5.26
C ASP A 234 -5.65 11.54 -4.23
N SER A 235 -4.58 10.75 -4.34
CA SER A 235 -4.41 9.51 -3.56
C SER A 235 -2.94 9.17 -3.39
N TRP A 236 -2.65 8.04 -2.74
CA TRP A 236 -1.31 7.52 -2.53
C TRP A 236 -0.33 8.58 -2.06
N HIS A 237 -0.34 8.83 -0.76
CA HIS A 237 0.48 9.85 -0.13
C HIS A 237 1.60 9.28 0.74
N SER A 238 2.61 10.10 0.96
CA SER A 238 3.65 9.89 1.95
C SER A 238 3.96 11.21 2.66
N ILE A 239 4.32 11.09 3.94
CA ILE A 239 4.61 12.23 4.81
C ILE A 239 6.11 12.21 5.11
N SER A 240 6.73 13.37 4.94
CA SER A 240 8.16 13.54 5.24
C SER A 240 8.46 13.26 6.72
N SER A 241 9.66 12.77 7.00
CA SER A 241 10.09 12.40 8.35
C SER A 241 10.13 13.58 9.35
N ASN A 242 10.17 14.82 8.86
CA ASN A 242 10.07 16.02 9.69
C ASN A 242 8.62 16.55 9.85
N GLY A 243 7.64 15.88 9.23
CA GLY A 243 6.22 16.22 9.31
C GLY A 243 5.84 17.53 8.63
N ARG A 244 6.69 18.11 7.77
CA ARG A 244 6.44 19.43 7.15
C ARG A 244 5.99 19.39 5.69
N TRP A 245 6.02 18.21 5.08
CA TRP A 245 5.66 18.00 3.68
C TRP A 245 4.85 16.73 3.51
N ILE A 246 3.87 16.82 2.62
CA ILE A 246 3.15 15.68 2.04
C ILE A 246 3.45 15.64 0.55
N ILE A 247 3.67 14.44 0.02
CA ILE A 247 3.72 14.15 -1.41
C ILE A 247 2.62 13.15 -1.74
N PHE A 248 1.96 13.30 -2.88
CA PHE A 248 0.84 12.44 -3.27
C PHE A 248 0.72 12.32 -4.78
N SER A 249 0.06 11.26 -5.24
CA SER A 249 -0.28 11.05 -6.65
C SER A 249 -1.57 11.77 -7.00
N SER A 250 -1.58 12.48 -8.14
CA SER A 250 -2.73 13.23 -8.62
C SER A 250 -2.94 13.09 -10.12
N LYS A 251 -4.18 13.01 -10.57
CA LYS A 251 -4.56 13.14 -12.00
C LYS A 251 -5.09 14.54 -12.36
N ARG A 252 -4.76 15.57 -11.57
CA ARG A 252 -5.36 16.91 -11.71
C ARG A 252 -5.14 17.62 -13.05
N ASP A 253 -4.08 17.26 -13.78
CA ASP A 253 -3.71 17.98 -15.01
C ASP A 253 -4.52 17.52 -16.23
N ASP A 254 -4.53 16.21 -16.50
CA ASP A 254 -5.11 15.62 -17.70
C ASP A 254 -6.20 14.58 -17.42
N GLY A 255 -6.43 14.23 -16.14
CA GLY A 255 -7.39 13.21 -15.73
C GLY A 255 -6.97 11.76 -16.03
N VAL A 256 -5.78 11.53 -16.61
CA VAL A 256 -5.32 10.23 -17.12
C VAL A 256 -4.04 9.78 -16.42
N PHE A 257 -3.00 10.61 -16.44
CA PHE A 257 -1.68 10.28 -15.94
C PHE A 257 -1.50 10.82 -14.52
N THR A 258 -1.04 9.96 -13.62
CA THR A 258 -0.66 10.42 -12.30
C THR A 258 0.69 11.13 -12.32
N ARG A 259 0.72 12.27 -11.65
CA ARG A 259 1.91 13.05 -11.33
C ARG A 259 2.06 13.15 -9.83
N LEU A 260 3.27 13.46 -9.38
CA LEU A 260 3.53 13.69 -7.97
C LEU A 260 3.35 15.18 -7.66
N TYR A 261 2.55 15.46 -6.65
CA TYR A 261 2.31 16.80 -6.14
C TYR A 261 2.78 16.88 -4.69
N ILE A 262 3.34 18.04 -4.33
CA ILE A 262 3.90 18.31 -3.01
C ILE A 262 3.14 19.49 -2.42
N ALA A 263 2.74 19.37 -1.15
CA ALA A 263 2.21 20.48 -0.35
C ALA A 263 2.94 20.57 0.99
N ARG A 264 3.01 21.77 1.56
CA ARG A 264 3.43 21.94 2.95
C ARG A 264 2.35 21.36 3.85
N LEU A 265 2.77 20.63 4.87
CA LEU A 265 1.96 20.13 5.96
C LEU A 265 2.33 20.93 7.23
N ASP A 266 1.34 21.53 7.88
CA ASP A 266 1.57 22.28 9.12
C ASP A 266 1.44 21.38 10.36
N GLU A 267 1.71 21.96 11.54
CA GLU A 267 1.65 21.27 12.84
C GLU A 267 0.23 20.86 13.28
N ASN A 268 -0.79 21.35 12.57
CA ASN A 268 -2.17 20.94 12.76
C ASN A 268 -2.57 19.88 11.73
N GLY A 269 -1.67 19.44 10.85
CA GLY A 269 -1.98 18.50 9.78
C GLY A 269 -2.81 19.12 8.64
N LYS A 270 -2.80 20.45 8.49
CA LYS A 270 -3.40 21.12 7.31
C LYS A 270 -2.38 21.29 6.20
N THR A 271 -2.87 21.27 4.96
CA THR A 271 -2.06 21.41 3.76
C THR A 271 -2.10 22.81 3.17
N SER A 272 -1.03 23.20 2.47
CA SER A 272 -1.03 24.37 1.59
C SER A 272 -1.51 24.03 0.18
N LYS A 273 -1.58 25.05 -0.70
CA LYS A 273 -1.65 24.83 -2.15
C LYS A 273 -0.47 23.93 -2.59
N PRO A 274 -0.73 22.88 -3.38
CA PRO A 274 0.32 22.00 -3.87
C PRO A 274 0.98 22.53 -5.13
N PHE A 275 2.18 22.00 -5.43
CA PHE A 275 2.88 22.18 -6.70
C PHE A 275 3.39 20.83 -7.20
N ILE A 276 3.50 20.67 -8.52
CA ILE A 276 4.00 19.43 -9.14
C ILE A 276 5.48 19.22 -8.79
N MET A 277 5.90 17.97 -8.65
CA MET A 277 7.30 17.59 -8.41
C MET A 277 8.22 18.22 -9.46
N PRO A 278 9.09 19.17 -9.08
CA PRO A 278 9.88 19.91 -10.06
C PRO A 278 10.82 19.01 -10.87
N GLN A 279 10.92 19.30 -12.16
CA GLN A 279 11.87 18.67 -13.08
C GLN A 279 12.86 19.72 -13.58
N LYS A 280 14.01 19.27 -14.08
CA LYS A 280 15.03 20.17 -14.64
C LYS A 280 14.48 20.97 -15.83
N ASP A 281 13.63 20.34 -16.63
CA ASP A 281 12.88 20.97 -17.71
C ASP A 281 11.42 21.17 -17.26
N PRO A 282 10.90 22.41 -17.20
CA PRO A 282 9.51 22.68 -16.85
C PRO A 282 8.48 21.99 -17.76
N GLY A 283 8.82 21.74 -19.03
CA GLY A 283 7.94 21.05 -19.99
C GLY A 283 8.01 19.52 -19.92
N TYR A 284 8.76 18.95 -18.96
CA TYR A 284 9.00 17.50 -18.88
C TYR A 284 7.71 16.67 -18.91
N TYR A 285 6.67 17.14 -18.23
CA TYR A 285 5.43 16.38 -18.08
C TYR A 285 4.53 16.39 -19.32
N ASP A 286 4.73 17.32 -20.24
CA ASP A 286 3.93 17.45 -21.47
C ASP A 286 4.09 16.23 -22.39
N GLY A 287 5.27 15.59 -22.37
CA GLY A 287 5.58 14.40 -23.15
C GLY A 287 5.73 13.11 -22.34
N TYR A 288 5.50 13.14 -21.02
CA TYR A 288 5.82 12.00 -20.15
C TYR A 288 4.65 11.00 -20.05
N LEU A 289 4.64 9.98 -20.90
CA LEU A 289 3.53 9.01 -21.01
C LEU A 289 3.49 7.92 -19.93
N LYS A 290 4.23 8.06 -18.83
CA LYS A 290 4.23 7.10 -17.71
C LYS A 290 3.57 7.71 -16.49
N VAL A 291 3.23 6.87 -15.52
CA VAL A 291 2.56 7.23 -14.27
C VAL A 291 3.52 7.18 -13.08
N TYR A 292 3.30 8.02 -12.08
CA TYR A 292 4.01 7.98 -10.80
C TYR A 292 3.01 7.67 -9.68
N ASN A 293 3.18 6.50 -9.05
CA ASN A 293 2.28 5.95 -8.04
C ASN A 293 3.07 5.55 -6.80
N LEU A 294 2.41 5.61 -5.63
CA LEU A 294 2.99 5.23 -4.33
C LEU A 294 4.32 5.95 -4.06
N PRO A 295 4.34 7.30 -4.02
CA PRO A 295 5.53 8.04 -3.64
C PRO A 295 5.93 7.72 -2.19
N GLU A 296 7.23 7.73 -1.91
CA GLU A 296 7.77 7.60 -0.56
C GLU A 296 8.82 8.68 -0.29
N PHE A 297 8.69 9.37 0.85
CA PHE A 297 9.78 10.19 1.36
C PHE A 297 10.84 9.29 2.00
N ILE A 298 12.09 9.47 1.60
CA ILE A 298 13.25 8.81 2.21
C ILE A 298 14.32 9.82 2.59
N THR A 299 15.10 9.52 3.62
CA THR A 299 16.08 10.44 4.21
C THR A 299 17.37 10.58 3.39
N GLY A 300 17.53 9.78 2.34
CA GLY A 300 18.67 9.83 1.44
C GLY A 300 18.52 8.87 0.27
N PRO A 301 19.49 8.82 -0.65
CA PRO A 301 19.45 7.91 -1.78
C PRO A 301 19.57 6.44 -1.33
N VAL A 302 18.87 5.54 -2.03
CA VAL A 302 19.05 4.09 -1.85
C VAL A 302 20.48 3.72 -2.25
N THR A 303 21.26 3.24 -1.27
CA THR A 303 22.66 2.86 -1.44
C THR A 303 22.83 1.39 -1.84
N THR A 304 21.78 0.58 -1.71
CA THR A 304 21.82 -0.85 -2.02
C THR A 304 22.24 -1.07 -3.48
N PRO A 305 23.32 -1.82 -3.75
CA PRO A 305 23.80 -1.99 -5.11
C PRO A 305 22.76 -2.63 -6.02
N HIS A 306 22.51 -1.98 -7.16
CA HIS A 306 21.58 -2.47 -8.17
C HIS A 306 21.83 -3.93 -8.58
N LYS A 307 23.11 -4.32 -8.74
CA LYS A 307 23.50 -5.70 -9.08
C LYS A 307 23.13 -6.70 -7.99
N ALA A 308 23.15 -6.31 -6.72
CA ALA A 308 22.77 -7.18 -5.60
C ALA A 308 21.27 -7.48 -5.64
N LEU A 309 20.44 -6.47 -5.94
CA LEU A 309 18.99 -6.67 -6.11
C LEU A 309 18.69 -7.64 -7.26
N VAL A 310 19.29 -7.43 -8.45
CA VAL A 310 19.09 -8.33 -9.60
C VAL A 310 19.56 -9.74 -9.28
N ARG A 311 20.72 -9.89 -8.62
CA ARG A 311 21.26 -11.19 -8.22
C ARG A 311 20.33 -11.92 -7.26
N ALA A 312 19.76 -11.23 -6.26
CA ALA A 312 18.82 -11.83 -5.33
C ALA A 312 17.56 -12.35 -6.04
N VAL A 313 17.03 -11.59 -7.02
CA VAL A 313 15.90 -12.06 -7.83
C VAL A 313 16.26 -13.31 -8.63
N ARG A 314 17.38 -13.28 -9.36
CA ARG A 314 17.75 -14.39 -10.27
C ARG A 314 18.35 -15.61 -9.57
N GLY A 315 18.93 -15.43 -8.38
CA GLY A 315 19.83 -16.40 -7.73
C GLY A 315 19.17 -17.66 -7.15
N GLY A 316 17.84 -17.78 -7.19
CA GLY A 316 17.08 -18.95 -6.73
C GLY A 316 17.09 -19.20 -5.21
N GLU A 317 18.13 -18.78 -4.49
CA GLU A 317 18.21 -18.86 -3.03
C GLU A 317 17.15 -17.97 -2.38
N ARG A 318 16.35 -18.56 -1.49
CA ARG A 318 15.28 -17.89 -0.74
C ARG A 318 15.39 -18.24 0.74
N LEU A 319 15.13 -17.26 1.60
CA LEU A 319 14.80 -17.53 2.99
C LEU A 319 13.51 -18.37 2.99
N LYS A 320 13.62 -19.58 3.53
CA LYS A 320 12.44 -20.42 3.81
C LYS A 320 11.68 -19.76 4.94
N VAL A 321 10.41 -19.55 4.71
CA VAL A 321 9.48 -18.98 5.66
C VAL A 321 8.29 -19.91 5.76
N ASP A 322 7.72 -20.03 6.96
CA ASP A 322 6.51 -20.81 7.16
C ASP A 322 5.35 -20.22 6.35
N ALA A 323 4.43 -21.08 5.91
CA ALA A 323 3.20 -20.61 5.31
C ALA A 323 2.36 -19.85 6.35
N LEU A 324 1.73 -18.75 5.94
CA LEU A 324 0.75 -18.06 6.79
C LEU A 324 -0.37 -19.05 7.13
N THR A 325 -0.56 -19.34 8.41
CA THR A 325 -1.61 -20.23 8.90
C THR A 325 -2.95 -19.50 8.89
N ALA A 326 -3.54 -19.42 7.72
CA ALA A 326 -4.96 -19.25 7.46
C ALA A 326 -5.14 -19.74 6.02
N ALA A 327 -6.03 -20.72 5.82
CA ALA A 327 -6.19 -21.43 4.55
C ALA A 327 -6.32 -20.44 3.38
N THR A 328 -5.22 -20.26 2.64
CA THR A 328 -5.24 -19.53 1.38
C THR A 328 -5.93 -20.44 0.36
N PRO A 329 -6.82 -19.91 -0.50
CA PRO A 329 -7.17 -20.63 -1.71
C PRO A 329 -5.89 -21.09 -2.40
N LYS A 330 -5.90 -22.32 -2.95
CA LYS A 330 -4.84 -22.72 -3.87
C LYS A 330 -4.76 -21.64 -4.93
N ALA A 331 -3.56 -21.14 -5.21
CA ALA A 331 -3.32 -20.35 -6.39
C ALA A 331 -3.63 -21.24 -7.59
N ASP A 332 -4.88 -21.23 -8.05
CA ASP A 332 -5.18 -21.73 -9.38
C ASP A 332 -4.34 -20.89 -10.33
N SER A 333 -3.67 -21.63 -11.22
CA SER A 333 -2.72 -21.17 -12.22
C SER A 333 -2.97 -19.72 -12.65
N SER A 334 -1.95 -18.88 -12.46
CA SER A 334 -1.68 -17.64 -13.19
C SER A 334 -2.91 -17.00 -13.85
N PRO A 335 -3.42 -15.84 -13.37
CA PRO A 335 -4.30 -15.06 -14.23
C PRO A 335 -3.54 -14.85 -15.54
N GLU A 336 -4.15 -15.23 -16.67
CA GLU A 336 -3.62 -14.89 -17.98
C GLU A 336 -3.50 -13.36 -17.99
N PHE A 337 -2.30 -12.86 -17.69
CA PHE A 337 -1.96 -11.49 -17.98
C PHE A 337 -2.18 -11.34 -19.48
N TRP A 338 -3.01 -10.35 -19.84
CA TRP A 338 -3.25 -9.93 -21.20
C TRP A 338 -1.96 -10.04 -22.02
N ARG A 339 -1.97 -10.96 -22.99
CA ARG A 339 -0.90 -11.07 -23.98
C ARG A 339 -1.23 -10.09 -25.11
N PRO A 340 -0.33 -9.16 -25.49
CA PRO A 340 -0.44 -8.55 -26.80
C PRO A 340 -0.48 -9.70 -27.82
N ARG A 341 -1.48 -9.71 -28.69
CA ARG A 341 -1.38 -10.52 -29.92
C ARG A 341 -0.21 -9.91 -30.71
N ASP A 342 0.79 -10.72 -31.02
CA ASP A 342 1.83 -10.31 -31.96
C ASP A 342 1.17 -9.95 -33.31
N PRO A 343 1.73 -8.95 -34.03
CA PRO A 343 1.12 -8.38 -35.23
C PRO A 343 0.88 -9.38 -36.37
#